data_AF-O31831-F1
#
_entry.id   AF-O31831-F1
#
_cell.length_a   1.000
_cell.length_b   1.000
_cell.length_c   1.000
_cell.angle_alpha   90.00
_cell.angle_beta   90.00
_cell.angle_gamma   90.00
#
_symmetry.space_group_name_H-M   'P 1'
#
loop_
_entity.id
_entity.type
_entity.pdbx_description
1 polymer ?
#
loop_
_entity_poly.entity_id
_entity_poly.type
_entity_poly.pdbx_seq_one_letter_code
_entity_poly.pdbx_strand_id
1 'polypeptide(L)'
;MVEKCYSCLICGYKGLIQNPLYKGEYQKTFDICPCCGFEFGYSEDHDVRLGFIVTPDHLIEAAFQLYRKQWLESGMVIAHPEDIPEELKNGNCLKFEVLLKQLKKLNLDIENFEISGF
;
A
#
# COMPACT_ATOMS: atom_id res chain seq x y z
N MET A 1 4.83 -1.33 25.11
CA MET A 1 3.78 -0.39 24.69
C MET A 1 3.24 -0.93 23.38
N VAL A 2 1.93 -1.12 23.21
CA VAL A 2 1.42 -1.51 21.87
C VAL A 2 1.49 -0.26 21.02
N GLU A 3 2.55 -0.13 20.23
CA GLU A 3 2.66 0.97 19.26
C GLU A 3 1.44 0.92 18.34
N LYS A 4 0.76 2.06 18.18
CA LYS A 4 -0.42 2.13 17.33
C LYS A 4 0.06 2.07 15.89
N CYS A 5 -0.14 0.95 15.22
CA CYS A 5 0.14 0.85 13.79
C CYS A 5 -1.01 1.46 12.97
N TYR A 6 -0.66 2.30 11.99
CA TYR A 6 -1.57 2.89 11.01
C TYR A 6 -1.66 2.02 9.75
N SER A 7 -2.76 2.19 9.01
CA SER A 7 -3.02 1.41 7.80
C SER A 7 -2.32 2.04 6.61
N CYS A 8 -1.63 1.23 5.82
CA CYS A 8 -1.10 1.64 4.53
C CYS A 8 -2.24 1.99 3.57
N LEU A 9 -2.15 3.15 2.93
CA LEU A 9 -3.14 3.62 1.94
C LEU A 9 -3.09 2.81 0.63
N ILE A 10 -1.98 2.11 0.36
CA ILE A 10 -1.82 1.28 -0.83
C ILE A 10 -2.44 -0.10 -0.62
N CYS A 11 -1.94 -0.86 0.36
CA CYS A 11 -2.31 -2.27 0.50
C CYS A 11 -3.25 -2.57 1.66
N GLY A 12 -3.51 -1.62 2.56
CA GLY A 12 -4.39 -1.78 3.72
C GLY A 12 -3.77 -2.52 4.92
N TYR A 13 -2.49 -2.90 4.85
CA TYR A 13 -1.77 -3.51 5.98
C TYR A 13 -1.58 -2.51 7.14
N LYS A 14 -1.78 -2.98 8.38
CA LYS A 14 -1.62 -2.16 9.60
C LYS A 14 -0.21 -2.31 10.17
N GLY A 15 0.75 -1.61 9.59
CA GLY A 15 2.16 -1.71 9.99
C GLY A 15 2.93 -0.39 9.92
N LEU A 16 2.27 0.74 9.68
CA LEU A 16 2.95 2.05 9.65
C LEU A 16 3.08 2.61 11.07
N ILE A 17 4.21 3.24 11.39
CA ILE A 17 4.48 3.85 12.70
C ILE A 17 3.79 5.21 12.79
N GLN A 18 3.78 5.95 11.68
CA GLN A 18 3.18 7.27 11.53
C GLN A 18 1.89 7.20 10.72
N ASN A 19 0.99 8.15 10.99
CA ASN A 19 -0.27 8.24 10.26
C ASN A 19 -0.04 8.96 8.92
N PRO A 20 -0.25 8.31 7.76
CA PRO A 20 -0.12 8.98 6.47
C PRO A 20 -1.24 10.00 6.20
N LEU A 21 -2.24 10.11 7.08
CA LEU A 21 -3.34 11.09 6.99
C LEU A 21 -3.46 11.91 8.29
N TYR A 22 -3.36 13.23 8.18
CA TYR A 22 -3.64 14.15 9.29
C TYR A 22 -4.81 15.07 8.92
N LYS A 23 -5.89 15.02 9.69
CA LYS A 23 -7.13 15.79 9.42
C LYS A 23 -7.68 15.60 7.99
N GLY A 24 -7.46 14.42 7.39
CA GLY A 24 -7.89 14.09 6.03
C GLY A 24 -6.89 14.47 4.93
N GLU A 25 -5.79 15.15 5.28
CA GLU A 25 -4.74 15.52 4.33
C GLU A 25 -3.59 14.52 4.36
N TYR A 26 -3.07 14.21 3.18
CA TYR A 26 -1.90 13.36 3.01
C TYR A 26 -0.66 13.96 3.67
N GLN A 27 0.11 13.12 4.37
CA GLN A 27 1.36 13.49 5.03
C GLN A 27 2.52 12.64 4.49
N LYS A 28 3.63 13.30 4.13
CA LYS A 28 4.89 12.65 3.77
C LYS A 28 5.62 12.19 5.04
N THR A 29 5.28 11.01 5.54
CA THR A 29 5.83 10.48 6.80
C THR A 29 7.20 9.83 6.63
N PHE A 30 7.58 9.48 5.41
CA PHE A 30 8.74 8.66 5.03
C PHE A 30 8.74 7.27 5.65
N ASP A 31 7.58 6.82 6.16
CA ASP A 31 7.39 5.44 6.58
C ASP A 31 7.33 4.55 5.33
N ILE A 32 7.98 3.39 5.41
CA ILE A 32 7.91 2.34 4.39
C ILE A 32 6.89 1.30 4.85
N CYS A 33 5.93 0.95 4.00
CA CYS A 33 5.05 -0.16 4.30
C CYS A 33 5.80 -1.50 4.18
N PRO A 34 5.90 -2.31 5.25
CA PRO A 34 6.59 -3.61 5.16
C PRO A 34 5.87 -4.60 4.22
N CYS A 35 4.58 -4.39 3.97
CA CYS A 35 3.79 -5.25 3.10
C CYS A 35 4.02 -4.93 1.62
N CYS A 36 3.74 -3.71 1.16
CA CYS A 36 3.83 -3.39 -0.27
C CYS A 36 5.07 -2.60 -0.68
N GLY A 37 5.91 -2.17 0.26
CA GLY A 37 7.15 -1.43 -0.03
C GLY A 37 6.95 0.05 -0.36
N PHE A 38 5.71 0.57 -0.31
CA PHE A 38 5.46 1.98 -0.58
C PHE A 38 6.05 2.87 0.52
N GLU A 39 6.87 3.84 0.13
CA GLU A 39 7.45 4.87 0.99
C GLU A 39 6.67 6.18 0.86
N PHE A 40 5.96 6.57 1.92
CA PHE A 40 5.08 7.75 1.91
C PHE A 40 5.88 9.06 1.93
N GLY A 41 6.01 9.71 0.78
CA GLY A 41 6.83 10.91 0.61
C GLY A 41 7.87 10.77 -0.50
N TYR A 42 8.02 9.55 -1.02
CA TYR A 42 9.00 9.19 -2.03
C TYR A 42 8.35 8.41 -3.18
N SER A 43 7.63 7.32 -2.88
CA SER A 43 7.10 6.41 -3.90
C SER A 43 6.05 7.05 -4.81
N GLU A 44 5.24 7.99 -4.32
CA GLU A 44 4.32 8.76 -5.16
C GLU A 44 5.02 9.63 -6.21
N ASP A 45 6.26 10.03 -5.96
CA ASP A 45 7.04 10.93 -6.81
C ASP A 45 7.98 10.12 -7.73
N HIS A 46 8.47 8.97 -7.26
CA HIS A 46 9.58 8.25 -7.89
C HIS A 46 9.25 6.85 -8.42
N ASP A 47 8.30 6.14 -7.80
CA ASP A 47 8.00 4.75 -8.15
C ASP A 47 6.81 4.62 -9.11
N VAL A 48 6.04 5.70 -9.28
CA VAL A 48 4.95 5.77 -10.26
C VAL A 48 5.24 6.80 -11.34
N ARG A 49 4.71 6.56 -12.54
CA ARG A 49 4.89 7.47 -13.69
C ARG A 49 3.60 8.23 -13.97
N LEU A 50 3.50 9.45 -13.43
CA LEU A 50 2.47 10.42 -13.77
C LEU A 50 2.94 11.51 -14.75
N GLY A 51 4.23 11.50 -15.12
CA GLY A 51 4.82 12.51 -16.02
C GLY A 51 5.28 13.80 -15.32
N PHE A 52 5.22 13.86 -14.00
CA PHE A 52 5.73 14.95 -13.18
C PHE A 52 7.02 14.55 -12.46
N ILE A 53 7.85 15.53 -12.11
CA ILE A 53 9.04 15.31 -11.26
C ILE A 53 8.64 15.11 -9.79
N VAL A 54 7.63 15.87 -9.36
CA VAL A 54 6.97 15.75 -8.06
C VAL A 54 5.48 15.68 -8.34
N THR A 55 4.81 14.67 -7.80
CA THR A 55 3.38 14.47 -7.94
C THR A 55 2.63 15.60 -7.24
N PRO A 56 1.80 16.37 -7.97
CA PRO A 56 0.95 17.37 -7.35
C PRO A 56 -0.01 16.74 -6.33
N ASP A 57 -0.26 17.43 -5.20
CA ASP A 57 -1.08 16.92 -4.11
C ASP A 57 -2.47 16.40 -4.55
N HIS A 58 -3.10 17.09 -5.51
CA HIS A 58 -4.41 16.70 -6.06
C HIS A 58 -4.38 15.42 -6.92
N LEU A 59 -3.21 14.88 -7.23
CA LEU A 59 -2.98 13.63 -7.97
C LEU A 59 -2.42 12.50 -7.10
N ILE A 60 -2.25 12.70 -5.79
CA ILE A 60 -1.70 11.69 -4.87
C ILE A 60 -2.52 10.40 -4.89
N GLU A 61 -3.86 10.49 -4.92
CA GLU A 61 -4.70 9.29 -5.02
C GLU A 61 -4.48 8.53 -6.35
N ALA A 62 -4.23 9.25 -7.45
CA ALA A 62 -3.91 8.60 -8.73
C ALA A 62 -2.54 7.88 -8.65
N ALA A 63 -1.55 8.47 -7.97
CA ALA A 63 -0.28 7.80 -7.69
C ALA A 63 -0.49 6.52 -6.85
N PHE A 64 -1.29 6.58 -5.80
CA PHE A 64 -1.61 5.41 -4.97
C PHE A 64 -2.29 4.29 -5.77
N GLN A 65 -3.22 4.64 -6.65
CA GLN A 65 -3.90 3.67 -7.51
C GLN A 65 -2.93 2.99 -8.49
N LEU A 66 -2.03 3.76 -9.11
CA LEU A 66 -1.02 3.22 -10.03
C LEU A 66 -0.05 2.27 -9.31
N TYR A 67 0.48 2.68 -8.17
CA TYR A 67 1.38 1.81 -7.39
C TYR A 67 0.65 0.53 -6.94
N ARG A 68 -0.58 0.66 -6.42
CA ARG A 68 -1.38 -0.49 -6.01
C ARG A 68 -1.58 -1.46 -7.16
N LYS A 69 -1.90 -0.95 -8.36
CA LYS A 69 -2.04 -1.78 -9.57
C LYS A 69 -0.74 -2.51 -9.90
N GLN A 70 0.40 -1.82 -9.93
CA GLN A 70 1.72 -2.43 -10.19
C GLN A 70 2.05 -3.53 -9.17
N TRP A 71 1.75 -3.30 -7.89
CA TRP A 71 1.98 -4.26 -6.82
C TRP A 71 1.05 -5.49 -6.91
N LEU A 72 -0.19 -5.30 -7.33
CA LEU A 72 -1.11 -6.41 -7.60
C LEU A 72 -0.64 -7.24 -8.81
N GLU A 73 -0.25 -6.57 -9.89
CA GLU A 73 0.26 -7.20 -11.13
C GLU A 73 1.58 -7.94 -10.91
N SER A 74 2.39 -7.52 -9.94
CA SER A 74 3.62 -8.23 -9.54
C SER A 74 3.36 -9.47 -8.67
N GLY A 75 2.09 -9.79 -8.37
CA GLY A 75 1.72 -10.94 -7.56
C GLY A 75 1.74 -10.67 -6.05
N MET A 76 1.56 -9.41 -5.62
CA MET A 76 1.48 -9.02 -4.21
C MET A 76 2.73 -9.42 -3.42
N VAL A 77 3.91 -9.30 -4.05
CA VAL A 77 5.19 -9.63 -3.41
C VAL A 77 5.36 -8.75 -2.18
N ILE A 78 5.70 -9.39 -1.06
CA ILE A 78 5.91 -8.72 0.20
C ILE A 78 7.30 -8.07 0.19
N ALA A 79 7.37 -6.78 0.49
CA ALA A 79 8.63 -6.04 0.48
C ALA A 79 9.58 -6.48 1.61
N HIS A 80 9.04 -6.65 2.83
CA HIS A 80 9.78 -7.08 4.02
C HIS A 80 9.10 -8.29 4.67
N PRO A 81 9.28 -9.52 4.13
CA PRO A 81 8.62 -10.74 4.64
C PRO A 81 8.92 -11.07 6.10
N GLU A 82 10.05 -10.59 6.63
CA GLU A 82 10.47 -10.69 8.03
C GLU A 82 9.56 -9.92 8.99
N ASP A 83 8.93 -8.84 8.51
CA ASP A 83 8.05 -7.96 9.30
C ASP A 83 6.57 -8.33 9.15
N ILE A 84 6.26 -9.35 8.34
CA ILE A 84 4.91 -9.82 8.08
C ILE A 84 4.69 -11.19 8.75
N PRO A 85 3.65 -11.33 9.60
CA PRO A 85 3.32 -12.61 10.24
C PRO A 85 3.08 -13.76 9.25
N GLU A 86 3.56 -14.96 9.59
CA GLU A 86 3.51 -16.15 8.71
C GLU A 86 2.09 -16.54 8.28
N GLU A 87 1.11 -16.31 9.15
CA GLU A 87 -0.29 -16.59 8.86
C GLU A 87 -0.86 -15.75 7.72
N LEU A 88 -0.24 -14.62 7.38
CA LEU A 88 -0.67 -13.74 6.30
C LEU A 88 -0.02 -14.07 4.95
N LYS A 89 1.04 -14.89 4.96
CA LYS A 89 1.92 -15.12 3.81
C LYS A 89 1.62 -16.43 3.07
N ASN A 90 1.88 -16.43 1.77
CA ASN A 90 2.04 -17.61 0.94
C ASN A 90 3.44 -17.54 0.32
N GLY A 91 4.44 -18.09 1.01
CA GLY A 91 5.85 -17.85 0.67
C GLY A 91 6.19 -16.36 0.76
N ASN A 92 6.64 -15.78 -0.34
CA ASN A 92 7.02 -14.35 -0.40
C ASN A 92 5.86 -13.42 -0.80
N CYS A 93 4.66 -13.95 -0.98
CA CYS A 93 3.49 -13.19 -1.40
C CYS A 93 2.43 -13.13 -0.30
N LEU A 94 1.53 -12.16 -0.36
CA LEU A 94 0.37 -12.12 0.52
C LEU A 94 -0.65 -13.20 0.12
N LYS A 95 -1.27 -13.86 1.11
CA LYS A 95 -2.43 -14.73 0.83
C LYS A 95 -3.55 -13.93 0.18
N PHE A 96 -4.18 -14.50 -0.84
CA PHE A 96 -5.27 -13.85 -1.58
C PHE A 96 -6.43 -13.39 -0.68
N GLU A 97 -6.85 -14.23 0.28
CA GLU A 97 -7.91 -13.87 1.22
C GLU A 97 -7.53 -12.70 2.14
N VAL A 98 -6.23 -12.55 2.44
CA VAL A 98 -5.71 -11.45 3.24
C VAL A 98 -5.70 -10.18 2.41
N LEU A 99 -5.25 -10.26 1.14
CA LEU A 99 -5.35 -9.15 0.20
C LEU A 99 -6.77 -8.59 0.16
N LEU A 100 -7.76 -9.43 -0.11
CA LEU A 100 -9.16 -9.00 -0.21
C LEU A 100 -9.64 -8.33 1.08
N LYS A 101 -9.29 -8.87 2.24
CA LYS A 101 -9.62 -8.28 3.55
C LYS A 101 -8.95 -6.93 3.77
N GLN A 102 -7.73 -6.72 3.27
CA GLN A 102 -7.05 -5.44 3.40
C GLN A 102 -7.60 -4.40 2.42
N LEU A 103 -7.81 -4.75 1.15
CA LEU A 103 -8.36 -3.82 0.15
C LEU A 103 -9.77 -3.34 0.51
N LYS A 104 -10.63 -4.22 1.03
CA LYS A 104 -11.98 -3.84 1.49
C LYS A 104 -11.97 -2.78 2.60
N LYS A 105 -10.90 -2.68 3.40
CA LYS A 105 -10.77 -1.65 4.45
C LYS A 105 -10.44 -0.27 3.89
N LEU A 106 -9.94 -0.20 2.66
CA LEU A 106 -9.60 1.05 1.98
C LEU A 106 -10.82 1.68 1.28
N ASN A 107 -12.02 1.09 1.39
CA ASN A 107 -13.24 1.52 0.69
C ASN A 107 -13.04 1.68 -0.83
N LEU A 108 -12.21 0.82 -1.41
CA LEU A 108 -11.96 0.78 -2.86
C LEU A 108 -13.07 -0.01 -3.55
N ASP A 109 -13.40 0.40 -4.77
CA ASP A 109 -14.19 -0.42 -5.68
C ASP A 109 -13.32 -1.56 -6.23
N ILE A 110 -13.39 -2.71 -5.57
CA ILE A 110 -12.57 -3.87 -5.90
C ILE A 110 -12.96 -4.53 -7.23
N GLU A 111 -14.14 -4.22 -7.79
CA GLU A 111 -14.60 -4.80 -9.06
C GLU A 111 -13.81 -4.25 -10.25
N ASN A 112 -13.20 -3.07 -10.11
CA ASN A 112 -12.36 -2.45 -11.14
C ASN A 112 -10.95 -3.04 -11.21
N PHE A 113 -10.58 -3.96 -10.32
CA PHE A 113 -9.30 -4.61 -10.40
C PHE A 113 -9.42 -5.94 -11.13
N GLU A 114 -8.53 -6.20 -12.10
CA GLU A 114 -8.35 -7.52 -12.72
C GLU A 114 -7.62 -8.46 -11.75
N ILE A 115 -8.21 -8.71 -10.58
CA ILE A 115 -7.68 -9.63 -9.58
C ILE A 115 -8.22 -11.03 -9.91
N SER A 116 -7.56 -11.75 -10.80
CA SER A 116 -7.76 -13.20 -10.91
C SER A 116 -7.08 -13.87 -9.71
N GLY A 117 -7.82 -14.60 -8.89
CA GLY A 117 -7.23 -15.42 -7.82
C GLY A 117 -6.15 -16.34 -8.40
N PHE A 118 -4.98 -16.34 -7.79
CA PHE A 118 -3.84 -17.18 -8.15
C PHE A 118 -4.00 -18.59 -7.55
#